data_AF-A0A8T3Y760-F1
#
_entry.id   AF-A0A8T3Y760-F1
#
_cell.length_a   1.000
_cell.length_b   1.000
_cell.length_c   1.000
_cell.angle_alpha   90.00
_cell.angle_beta   90.00
_cell.angle_gamma   90.00
#
_symmetry.space_group_name_H-M   'P 1'
#
loop_
_entity.id
_entity.type
_entity.pdbx_description
1 polymer ?
#
loop_
_entity_poly.entity_id
_entity_poly.type
_entity_poly.pdbx_seq_one_letter_code
_entity_poly.pdbx_strand_id
1 'polypeptide(L)'
;MELDDYAITDYPGYFGKRRDQRHAEFDQKYGKDNWVIARAVQGRIITDKASLMLYEDGYYHHLRSHADVLAWLINTASDVYDNAETNVNSGLEYEIQENASNHLQDIAVRRALVRLGAWFRGDHLVRVREPESEGYRLQPGQVPFHMPWLIRQPRKEGWWLQGSIEDFWQSNKVVAVKKEALRTLDARF
;
A
#
# COMPACT_ATOMS: atom_id res chain seq x y z
N MET A 1 17.69 -0.35 3.96
CA MET A 1 17.87 1.10 4.13
C MET A 1 17.63 1.43 5.59
N GLU A 2 18.63 1.97 6.28
CA GLU A 2 18.44 2.54 7.61
C GLU A 2 17.76 3.90 7.45
N LEU A 3 16.62 4.09 8.13
CA LEU A 3 15.79 5.28 8.00
C LEU A 3 15.99 6.26 9.16
N ASP A 4 16.93 5.96 10.06
CA ASP A 4 17.22 6.77 11.25
C ASP A 4 17.84 8.14 10.89
N ASP A 5 18.45 8.25 9.72
CA ASP A 5 19.00 9.52 9.20
C ASP A 5 17.95 10.40 8.51
N TYR A 6 16.70 9.95 8.44
CA TYR A 6 15.61 10.73 7.86
C TYR A 6 14.74 11.36 8.96
N ALA A 7 14.19 12.53 8.65
CA ALA A 7 13.15 13.18 9.44
C ALA A 7 11.87 13.30 8.61
N ILE A 8 10.73 13.11 9.27
CA ILE A 8 9.42 13.30 8.64
C ILE A 8 9.18 14.79 8.45
N THR A 9 8.91 15.22 7.22
CA THR A 9 8.64 16.63 6.89
C THR A 9 7.19 16.90 6.53
N ASP A 10 6.47 15.90 6.00
CA ASP A 10 5.08 16.04 5.60
C ASP A 10 4.34 14.69 5.63
N TYR A 11 3.01 14.76 5.68
CA TYR A 11 2.07 13.66 5.52
C TYR A 11 1.21 13.92 4.29
N PRO A 12 1.68 13.58 3.07
CA PRO A 12 1.06 14.05 1.84
C PRO A 12 -0.26 13.37 1.48
N GLY A 13 -0.52 12.15 1.96
CA GLY A 13 -1.67 11.35 1.54
C GLY A 13 -1.59 10.89 0.07
N TYR A 14 -2.74 10.79 -0.59
CA TYR A 14 -2.84 10.27 -1.96
C TYR A 14 -2.42 11.30 -3.01
N PHE A 15 -1.50 10.92 -3.91
CA PHE A 15 -1.04 11.79 -5.01
C PHE A 15 -1.88 11.66 -6.28
N GLY A 16 -2.47 10.48 -6.52
CA GLY A 16 -3.19 10.17 -7.75
C GLY A 16 -2.44 10.58 -9.01
N LYS A 17 -3.16 11.25 -9.92
CA LYS A 17 -2.63 11.72 -11.23
C LYS A 17 -1.50 12.74 -11.12
N ARG A 18 -1.26 13.34 -9.95
CA ARG A 18 -0.21 14.34 -9.73
C ARG A 18 1.07 13.77 -9.12
N ARG A 19 1.25 12.44 -9.10
CA ARG A 19 2.44 11.80 -8.52
C ARG A 19 3.73 12.41 -9.07
N ASP A 20 3.88 12.43 -10.39
CA ASP A 20 5.14 12.84 -11.01
C ASP A 20 5.41 14.34 -10.77
N GLN A 21 4.36 15.16 -10.80
CA GLN A 21 4.45 16.57 -10.41
C GLN A 21 4.92 16.73 -8.95
N ARG A 22 4.35 15.98 -8.01
CA ARG A 22 4.76 16.04 -6.59
C ARG A 22 6.20 15.59 -6.39
N HIS A 23 6.63 14.56 -7.11
CA HIS A 23 8.03 14.11 -7.07
C HIS A 23 8.97 15.21 -7.58
N ALA A 24 8.63 15.87 -8.69
CA ALA A 24 9.42 16.99 -9.20
C ALA A 24 9.46 18.18 -8.22
N GLU A 25 8.34 18.50 -7.55
CA GLU A 25 8.30 19.53 -6.49
C GLU A 25 9.24 19.17 -5.32
N PHE A 26 9.27 17.91 -4.91
CA PHE A 26 10.17 17.45 -3.83
C PHE A 26 11.63 17.39 -4.26
N ASP A 27 11.92 16.98 -5.49
CA ASP A 27 13.27 17.03 -6.05
C ASP A 27 13.81 18.46 -6.09
N GLN A 28 12.97 19.42 -6.49
CA GLN A 28 13.33 20.84 -6.47
C GLN A 28 13.54 21.37 -5.04
N LYS A 29 12.67 20.96 -4.10
CA LYS A 29 12.69 21.48 -2.71
C LYS A 29 13.82 20.88 -1.87
N TYR A 30 14.02 19.57 -1.92
CA TYR A 30 14.93 18.84 -1.02
C TYR A 30 16.22 18.40 -1.72
N GLY A 31 16.29 18.47 -3.04
CA GLY A 31 17.33 17.86 -3.85
C GLY A 31 17.01 16.39 -4.14
N LYS A 32 17.31 15.97 -5.37
CA LYS A 32 17.20 14.57 -5.78
C LYS A 32 18.02 13.68 -4.82
N ASP A 33 17.49 12.50 -4.48
CA ASP A 33 18.11 11.51 -3.57
C ASP A 33 18.25 11.93 -2.10
N ASN A 34 17.69 13.08 -1.70
CA ASN A 34 17.64 13.52 -0.30
C ASN A 34 16.32 13.24 0.40
N TRP A 35 15.32 12.75 -0.33
CA TRP A 35 13.99 12.48 0.19
C TRP A 35 13.46 11.16 -0.33
N VAL A 36 12.52 10.58 0.42
CA VAL A 36 11.82 9.35 0.08
C VAL A 36 10.34 9.44 0.47
N ILE A 37 9.48 8.71 -0.24
CA ILE A 37 8.15 8.38 0.26
C ILE A 37 8.26 7.12 1.10
N ALA A 38 7.81 7.20 2.36
CA ALA A 38 7.78 6.06 3.27
C ALA A 38 6.44 6.02 4.02
N ARG A 39 6.33 5.09 4.98
CA ARG A 39 5.23 5.09 5.95
C ARG A 39 5.80 5.31 7.34
N ALA A 40 5.03 5.95 8.20
CA ALA A 40 5.35 6.11 9.60
C ALA A 40 4.28 5.49 10.49
N VAL A 41 4.71 4.75 11.52
CA VAL A 41 3.84 4.19 12.55
C VAL A 41 4.31 4.75 13.89
N GLN A 42 3.39 5.35 14.65
CA GLN A 42 3.68 5.96 15.96
C GLN A 42 4.88 6.93 15.92
N GLY A 43 4.97 7.74 14.86
CA GLY A 43 6.03 8.73 14.67
C GLY A 43 7.37 8.18 14.19
N ARG A 44 7.49 6.86 13.96
CA ARG A 44 8.71 6.22 13.45
C ARG A 44 8.54 5.85 11.99
N ILE A 45 9.50 6.21 11.16
CA ILE A 45 9.54 5.80 9.75
C ILE A 45 9.87 4.30 9.71
N ILE A 46 9.07 3.53 8.98
CA ILE A 46 9.25 2.09 8.82
C ILE A 46 9.67 1.77 7.38
N THR A 47 10.32 0.62 7.20
CA THR A 47 10.77 0.18 5.87
C THR A 47 9.59 -0.19 4.98
N ASP A 48 9.81 -0.22 3.66
CA ASP A 48 8.77 -0.68 2.72
C ASP A 48 8.37 -2.12 3.00
N LYS A 49 9.32 -3.00 3.31
CA LYS A 49 9.03 -4.39 3.71
C LYS A 49 8.11 -4.45 4.94
N ALA A 50 8.39 -3.68 5.99
CA ALA A 50 7.54 -3.64 7.17
C ALA A 50 6.15 -3.06 6.86
N SER A 51 6.09 -2.07 5.98
CA SER A 51 4.83 -1.45 5.53
C SER A 51 3.96 -2.44 4.74
N LEU A 52 4.59 -3.22 3.85
CA LEU A 52 3.94 -4.26 3.06
C LEU A 52 3.46 -5.41 3.94
N MET A 53 4.24 -5.83 4.95
CA MET A 53 3.79 -6.84 5.91
C MET A 53 2.50 -6.41 6.64
N LEU A 54 2.41 -5.16 7.10
CA LEU A 54 1.18 -4.64 7.72
C LEU A 54 0.00 -4.58 6.73
N TYR A 55 0.28 -4.25 5.47
CA TYR A 55 -0.70 -4.24 4.40
C TYR A 55 -1.23 -5.66 4.12
N GLU A 56 -0.35 -6.64 4.00
CA GLU A 56 -0.65 -8.07 3.87
C GLU A 56 -1.45 -8.60 5.07
N ASP A 57 -1.07 -8.20 6.29
CA ASP A 57 -1.77 -8.60 7.51
C ASP A 57 -3.24 -8.19 7.50
N GLY A 58 -3.57 -7.03 6.91
CA GLY A 58 -4.97 -6.63 6.70
C GLY A 58 -5.76 -7.69 5.92
N TYR A 59 -5.22 -8.16 4.79
CA TYR A 59 -5.85 -9.21 3.98
C TYR A 59 -5.88 -10.55 4.71
N TYR A 60 -4.78 -10.95 5.35
CA TYR A 60 -4.71 -12.19 6.11
C TYR A 60 -5.80 -12.24 7.19
N HIS A 61 -5.92 -11.19 8.00
CA HIS A 61 -6.92 -11.12 9.06
C HIS A 61 -8.34 -11.09 8.50
N HIS A 62 -8.57 -10.32 7.43
CA HIS A 62 -9.88 -10.25 6.78
C HIS A 62 -10.32 -11.61 6.24
N LEU A 63 -9.49 -12.27 5.44
CA LEU A 63 -9.81 -13.59 4.86
C LEU A 63 -9.94 -14.67 5.93
N ARG A 64 -9.13 -14.61 6.99
CA ARG A 64 -9.23 -15.54 8.12
C ARG A 64 -10.54 -15.41 8.88
N SER A 65 -11.06 -14.19 9.06
CA SER A 65 -12.30 -13.94 9.81
C SER A 65 -13.56 -14.02 8.96
N HIS A 66 -13.44 -14.08 7.63
CA HIS A 66 -14.55 -14.14 6.68
C HIS A 66 -14.41 -15.39 5.80
N ALA A 67 -14.77 -16.54 6.36
CA ALA A 67 -14.63 -17.83 5.69
C ALA A 67 -15.45 -17.93 4.39
N ASP A 68 -16.56 -17.21 4.30
CA ASP A 68 -17.38 -17.08 3.10
C ASP A 68 -16.64 -16.34 1.97
N VAL A 69 -15.94 -15.24 2.28
CA VAL A 69 -15.12 -14.50 1.32
C VAL A 69 -13.92 -15.34 0.87
N LEU A 70 -13.25 -16.02 1.81
CA LEU A 70 -12.16 -16.93 1.49
C LEU A 70 -12.64 -18.09 0.59
N ALA A 71 -13.76 -18.73 0.94
CA ALA A 71 -14.33 -19.82 0.16
C ALA A 71 -14.74 -19.37 -1.25
N TRP A 72 -15.38 -18.20 -1.38
CA TRP A 72 -15.68 -17.61 -2.68
C TRP A 72 -14.38 -17.40 -3.47
N LEU A 73 -13.39 -16.72 -2.89
CA LEU A 73 -12.14 -16.39 -3.57
C LEU A 73 -11.43 -17.64 -4.13
N ILE A 74 -11.26 -18.68 -3.30
CA ILE A 74 -10.51 -19.87 -3.72
C ILE A 74 -11.26 -20.74 -4.73
N ASN A 75 -12.60 -20.71 -4.73
CA ASN A 75 -13.40 -21.55 -5.64
C ASN A 75 -13.82 -20.82 -6.91
N THR A 76 -13.78 -19.49 -6.93
CA THR A 76 -14.13 -18.67 -8.10
C THR A 76 -12.90 -18.26 -8.90
N ALA A 77 -11.84 -17.81 -8.24
CA ALA A 77 -10.67 -17.29 -8.93
C ALA A 77 -9.67 -18.40 -9.29
N SER A 78 -9.11 -18.33 -10.51
CA SER A 78 -7.89 -19.05 -10.90
C SER A 78 -6.63 -18.27 -10.52
N ASP A 79 -6.72 -16.94 -10.48
CA ASP A 79 -5.80 -15.99 -9.84
C ASP A 79 -6.52 -14.63 -9.69
N VAL A 80 -5.91 -13.68 -9.00
CA VAL A 80 -6.38 -12.28 -8.88
C VAL A 80 -5.49 -11.33 -9.64
N TYR A 81 -5.99 -10.16 -10.00
CA TYR A 81 -5.20 -9.08 -10.58
C TYR A 81 -5.76 -7.70 -10.23
N ASP A 82 -4.92 -6.66 -10.32
CA ASP A 82 -5.31 -5.28 -10.01
C ASP A 82 -5.97 -4.60 -11.22
N ASN A 83 -5.17 -4.17 -12.20
CA ASN A 83 -5.66 -3.39 -13.33
C ASN A 83 -5.36 -4.02 -14.70
N ALA A 84 -4.42 -4.95 -14.77
CA ALA A 84 -4.08 -5.68 -15.98
C ALA A 84 -3.96 -7.18 -15.65
N GLU A 85 -4.48 -8.03 -16.52
CA GLU A 85 -4.39 -9.49 -16.32
C GLU A 85 -2.94 -9.97 -16.22
N THR A 86 -1.99 -9.26 -16.84
CA THR A 86 -0.55 -9.56 -16.71
C THR A 86 0.01 -9.38 -15.30
N ASN A 87 -0.70 -8.71 -14.38
CA ASN A 87 -0.26 -8.56 -12.99
C ASN A 87 -0.04 -9.92 -12.29
N VAL A 88 -0.68 -11.00 -12.77
CA VAL A 88 -0.45 -12.37 -12.30
C VAL A 88 1.02 -12.81 -12.41
N ASN A 89 1.76 -12.27 -13.38
CA ASN A 89 3.16 -12.62 -13.62
C ASN A 89 4.09 -12.19 -12.49
N SER A 90 3.67 -11.25 -11.64
CA SER A 90 4.42 -10.88 -10.43
C SER A 90 4.45 -11.99 -9.38
N GLY A 91 3.50 -12.92 -9.42
CA GLY A 91 3.34 -13.94 -8.38
C GLY A 91 3.30 -13.30 -6.99
N LEU A 92 4.33 -13.57 -6.17
CA LEU A 92 4.46 -13.08 -4.80
C LEU A 92 5.45 -11.92 -4.64
N GLU A 93 6.04 -11.42 -5.74
CA GLU A 93 7.16 -10.48 -5.76
C GLU A 93 6.68 -9.04 -5.97
N TYR A 94 6.88 -8.18 -4.97
CA TYR A 94 6.45 -6.76 -5.04
C TYR A 94 7.31 -5.91 -5.97
N GLU A 95 8.50 -6.39 -6.30
CA GLU A 95 9.47 -5.71 -7.16
C GLU A 95 9.09 -5.76 -8.64
N ILE A 96 8.22 -6.69 -9.03
CA ILE A 96 7.71 -6.81 -10.40
C ILE A 96 6.47 -5.93 -10.52
N GLN A 97 6.63 -4.75 -11.14
CA GLN A 97 5.58 -3.75 -11.34
C GLN A 97 5.54 -3.33 -12.82
N GLU A 98 4.36 -3.33 -13.43
CA GLU A 98 4.22 -3.21 -14.90
C GLU A 98 3.59 -1.89 -15.37
N ASN A 99 3.10 -1.04 -14.45
CA ASN A 99 2.29 0.14 -14.77
C ASN A 99 2.66 1.39 -13.96
N ALA A 100 2.07 2.53 -14.32
CA ALA A 100 2.19 3.78 -13.56
C ALA A 100 1.59 3.70 -12.14
N SER A 101 0.74 2.72 -11.83
CA SER A 101 0.25 2.45 -10.47
C SER A 101 0.77 1.10 -10.01
N ASN A 102 1.19 1.03 -8.74
CA ASN A 102 1.64 -0.23 -8.16
C ASN A 102 0.45 -1.14 -7.89
N HIS A 103 0.57 -2.41 -8.24
CA HIS A 103 -0.42 -3.44 -7.97
C HIS A 103 -0.01 -4.24 -6.71
N LEU A 104 -0.21 -3.62 -5.55
CA LEU A 104 0.21 -4.24 -4.28
C LEU A 104 -0.85 -5.22 -3.75
N GLN A 105 -2.11 -4.98 -4.09
CA GLN A 105 -3.27 -5.68 -3.53
C GLN A 105 -3.42 -7.11 -4.04
N ASP A 106 -3.20 -7.37 -5.34
CA ASP A 106 -3.25 -8.71 -5.90
C ASP A 106 -2.13 -9.58 -5.32
N ILE A 107 -0.91 -9.04 -5.19
CA ILE A 107 0.22 -9.69 -4.54
C ILE A 107 -0.09 -9.96 -3.05
N ALA A 108 -0.65 -8.96 -2.34
CA ALA A 108 -0.99 -9.11 -0.92
C ALA A 108 -2.05 -10.19 -0.68
N VAL A 109 -3.06 -10.29 -1.56
CA VAL A 109 -4.06 -11.35 -1.52
C VAL A 109 -3.41 -12.72 -1.72
N ARG A 110 -2.53 -12.89 -2.73
CA ARG A 110 -1.80 -14.14 -2.94
C ARG A 110 -0.98 -14.54 -1.72
N ARG A 111 -0.22 -13.61 -1.14
CA ARG A 111 0.60 -13.86 0.06
C ARG A 111 -0.27 -14.21 1.28
N ALA A 112 -1.43 -13.58 1.44
CA ALA A 112 -2.39 -13.92 2.49
C ALA A 112 -2.93 -15.35 2.33
N LEU A 113 -3.24 -15.79 1.10
CA LEU A 113 -3.66 -17.17 0.84
C LEU A 113 -2.58 -18.20 1.18
N VAL A 114 -1.32 -17.94 0.79
CA VAL A 114 -0.18 -18.80 1.18
C VAL A 114 -0.11 -18.96 2.70
N ARG A 115 -0.22 -17.84 3.45
CA ARG A 115 -0.21 -17.85 4.92
C ARG A 115 -1.41 -18.58 5.53
N LEU A 116 -2.50 -18.70 4.81
CA LEU A 116 -3.69 -19.45 5.22
C LEU A 116 -3.64 -20.93 4.80
N GLY A 117 -2.58 -21.36 4.11
CA GLY A 117 -2.49 -22.73 3.57
C GLY A 117 -3.51 -23.01 2.46
N ALA A 118 -3.94 -21.96 1.76
CA ALA A 118 -4.93 -22.01 0.69
C ALA A 118 -4.33 -21.56 -0.64
N TRP A 119 -4.99 -21.93 -1.74
CA TRP A 119 -4.66 -21.45 -3.07
C TRP A 119 -5.89 -21.47 -3.97
N PHE A 120 -5.82 -20.73 -5.07
CA PHE A 120 -6.85 -20.64 -6.10
C PHE A 120 -7.14 -21.99 -6.76
N ARG A 121 -8.43 -22.24 -7.05
CA ARG A 121 -8.95 -23.46 -7.68
C ARG A 121 -10.11 -23.17 -8.64
N GLY A 122 -10.49 -21.91 -8.79
CA GLY A 122 -11.52 -21.49 -9.73
C GLY A 122 -11.03 -21.47 -11.17
N ASP A 123 -11.87 -20.95 -12.05
CA ASP A 123 -11.73 -21.13 -13.49
C ASP A 123 -11.41 -19.85 -14.28
N HIS A 124 -11.43 -18.67 -13.63
CA HIS A 124 -11.13 -17.40 -14.28
C HIS A 124 -10.43 -16.38 -13.39
N LEU A 125 -9.83 -15.37 -14.01
CA LEU A 125 -9.13 -14.30 -13.31
C LEU A 125 -10.12 -13.34 -12.66
N VAL A 126 -9.89 -13.01 -11.38
CA VAL A 126 -10.71 -12.06 -10.64
C VAL A 126 -9.99 -10.72 -10.47
N ARG A 127 -10.60 -9.66 -10.98
CA ARG A 127 -10.12 -8.29 -10.76
C ARG A 127 -10.50 -7.81 -9.36
N VAL A 128 -9.58 -7.17 -8.63
CA VAL A 128 -9.80 -6.72 -7.24
C VAL A 128 -9.72 -5.19 -7.04
N ARG A 129 -10.01 -4.40 -8.10
CA ARG A 129 -9.79 -2.94 -8.11
C ARG A 129 -11.04 -2.10 -8.25
N GLU A 130 -11.81 -2.30 -9.30
CA GLU A 130 -12.88 -1.38 -9.69
C GLU A 130 -14.20 -1.75 -9.01
N PRO A 131 -15.10 -0.79 -8.71
CA PRO A 131 -16.41 -1.05 -8.10
C PRO A 131 -17.25 -2.12 -8.81
N GLU A 132 -17.13 -2.19 -10.14
CA GLU A 132 -17.88 -3.12 -10.98
C GLU A 132 -17.24 -4.52 -11.03
N SER A 133 -16.03 -4.69 -10.49
CA SER A 133 -15.36 -5.98 -10.47
C SER A 133 -15.93 -6.90 -9.39
N GLU A 134 -16.03 -8.20 -9.68
CA GLU A 134 -16.51 -9.19 -8.72
C GLU A 134 -15.66 -9.22 -7.44
N GLY A 135 -14.35 -8.95 -7.58
CA GLY A 135 -13.40 -8.85 -6.48
C GLY A 135 -13.34 -7.49 -5.80
N TYR A 136 -14.27 -6.57 -6.05
CA TYR A 136 -14.29 -5.27 -5.39
C TYR A 136 -14.30 -5.36 -3.86
N ARG A 137 -14.88 -6.43 -3.29
CA ARG A 137 -14.84 -6.71 -1.85
C ARG A 137 -13.43 -6.89 -1.28
N LEU A 138 -12.44 -7.17 -2.13
CA LEU A 138 -11.01 -7.31 -1.79
C LEU A 138 -10.19 -6.07 -2.18
N GLN A 139 -10.84 -4.99 -2.58
CA GLN A 139 -10.17 -3.73 -2.87
C GLN A 139 -9.65 -3.11 -1.55
N PRO A 140 -8.43 -2.55 -1.49
CA PRO A 140 -7.81 -2.14 -0.22
C PRO A 140 -8.55 -1.01 0.51
N GLY A 141 -9.37 -0.23 -0.21
CA GLY A 141 -10.26 0.76 0.39
C GLY A 141 -11.54 0.18 0.98
N GLN A 142 -11.85 -1.10 0.72
CA GLN A 142 -12.96 -1.84 1.31
C GLN A 142 -12.51 -2.71 2.49
N VAL A 143 -11.34 -3.33 2.38
CA VAL A 143 -10.85 -4.29 3.37
C VAL A 143 -10.42 -3.56 4.66
N PRO A 144 -10.95 -3.92 5.84
CA PRO A 144 -10.55 -3.32 7.10
C PRO A 144 -9.07 -3.53 7.42
N PHE A 145 -8.40 -2.48 7.90
CA PHE A 145 -7.07 -2.60 8.46
C PHE A 145 -7.16 -3.21 9.87
N HIS A 146 -6.43 -4.31 10.08
CA HIS A 146 -6.51 -5.13 11.28
C HIS A 146 -6.02 -4.44 12.58
N MET A 147 -5.27 -3.34 12.49
CA MET A 147 -4.81 -2.54 13.64
C MET A 147 -5.21 -1.07 13.51
N PRO A 148 -6.50 -0.72 13.65
CA PRO A 148 -6.99 0.63 13.36
C PRO A 148 -6.35 1.73 14.23
N TRP A 149 -5.79 1.39 15.40
CA TRP A 149 -5.07 2.31 16.28
C TRP A 149 -3.68 2.73 15.75
N LEU A 150 -3.14 2.05 14.74
CA LEU A 150 -1.90 2.46 14.07
C LEU A 150 -2.15 3.47 12.94
N ILE A 151 -3.40 3.69 12.54
CA ILE A 151 -3.76 4.68 11.53
C ILE A 151 -3.57 6.09 12.11
N ARG A 152 -2.74 6.89 11.43
CA ARG A 152 -2.42 8.24 11.88
C ARG A 152 -3.68 9.14 11.94
N GLN A 153 -3.70 9.99 12.98
CA GLN A 153 -4.67 11.08 13.14
C GLN A 153 -4.03 12.46 12.89
N PRO A 154 -4.71 13.43 12.25
CA PRO A 154 -5.98 13.24 11.55
C PRO A 154 -5.79 12.34 10.33
N ARG A 155 -6.81 11.53 10.03
CA ARG A 155 -6.83 10.64 8.86
C ARG A 155 -6.86 11.45 7.57
N LYS A 156 -6.38 10.85 6.49
CA LYS A 156 -6.54 11.38 5.15
C LYS A 156 -7.87 10.92 4.56
N GLU A 157 -8.53 11.85 3.89
CA GLU A 157 -9.75 11.57 3.14
C GLU A 157 -9.40 11.16 1.70
N GLY A 158 -10.28 10.37 1.10
CA GLY A 158 -10.11 9.86 -0.25
C GLY A 158 -11.26 8.95 -0.67
N TRP A 159 -11.03 8.13 -1.70
CA TRP A 159 -12.02 7.21 -2.25
C TRP A 159 -12.23 5.94 -1.41
N TRP A 160 -11.46 5.77 -0.33
CA TRP A 160 -11.48 4.58 0.53
C TRP A 160 -12.37 4.76 1.77
N LEU A 161 -12.83 3.64 2.34
CA LEU A 161 -13.52 3.64 3.62
C LEU A 161 -12.53 3.96 4.76
N GLN A 162 -13.00 4.69 5.76
CA GLN A 162 -12.22 4.94 6.97
C GLN A 162 -11.93 3.63 7.72
N GLY A 163 -10.71 3.47 8.19
CA GLY A 163 -10.25 2.24 8.85
C GLY A 163 -9.86 1.12 7.90
N SER A 164 -9.88 1.33 6.58
CA SER A 164 -9.44 0.34 5.59
C SER A 164 -7.92 0.24 5.47
N ILE A 165 -7.44 -0.78 4.76
CA ILE A 165 -6.03 -0.94 4.41
C ILE A 165 -5.51 0.30 3.68
N GLU A 166 -6.29 0.86 2.74
CA GLU A 166 -5.92 2.07 2.02
C GLU A 166 -5.88 3.30 2.94
N ASP A 167 -6.77 3.39 3.95
CA ASP A 167 -6.70 4.45 4.97
C ASP A 167 -5.36 4.41 5.71
N PHE A 168 -4.94 3.24 6.21
CA PHE A 168 -3.60 3.07 6.77
C PHE A 168 -2.52 3.49 5.76
N TRP A 169 -2.60 2.98 4.53
CA TRP A 169 -1.59 3.20 3.50
C TRP A 169 -1.38 4.68 3.15
N GLN A 170 -2.46 5.46 3.13
CA GLN A 170 -2.44 6.87 2.76
C GLN A 170 -2.26 7.79 3.96
N SER A 171 -2.93 7.52 5.08
CA SER A 171 -2.82 8.32 6.30
C SER A 171 -1.43 8.25 6.94
N ASN A 172 -0.76 7.10 6.82
CA ASN A 172 0.58 6.91 7.36
C ASN A 172 1.68 7.25 6.36
N LYS A 173 1.35 7.63 5.12
CA LYS A 173 2.35 8.03 4.11
C LYS A 173 3.05 9.31 4.56
N VAL A 174 4.38 9.30 4.49
CA VAL A 174 5.23 10.44 4.82
C VAL A 174 6.16 10.78 3.67
N VAL A 175 6.50 12.07 3.58
CA VAL A 175 7.75 12.51 2.96
C VAL A 175 8.80 12.52 4.07
N ALA A 176 9.86 11.73 3.88
CA ALA A 176 10.99 11.68 4.79
C ALA A 176 12.21 12.26 4.09
N VAL A 177 12.94 13.15 4.74
CA VAL A 177 14.10 13.87 4.18
C VAL A 177 15.33 13.62 5.03
N LYS A 178 16.50 13.40 4.42
CA LYS A 178 17.77 13.26 5.14
C LYS A 178 17.99 14.46 6.05
N LYS A 179 18.34 14.20 7.32
CA LYS A 179 18.57 15.23 8.34
C LYS A 179 19.65 16.22 7.92
N GLU A 180 20.69 15.75 7.22
CA GLU A 180 21.75 16.60 6.67
C GLU A 180 21.23 17.59 5.61
N ALA A 181 20.37 17.14 4.71
CA ALA A 181 19.75 17.99 3.70
C ALA A 181 18.86 19.07 4.36
N LEU A 182 18.13 18.72 5.42
CA LEU A 182 17.33 19.69 6.19
C LEU A 182 18.20 20.75 6.87
N ARG A 183 19.28 20.35 7.54
CA ARG A 183 20.23 21.31 8.16
C ARG A 183 20.79 22.29 7.13
N THR A 184 21.05 21.82 5.91
CA THR A 184 21.58 22.64 4.82
C THR A 184 20.54 23.62 4.28
N LEU A 185 19.25 23.29 4.33
CA LEU A 185 18.15 24.18 3.95
C LEU A 185 17.93 25.27 5.01
N ASP A 186 17.96 24.90 6.30
CA ASP A 186 17.76 25.85 7.41
C ASP A 186 18.91 26.87 7.48
N ALA A 187 20.14 26.47 7.19
CA ALA A 187 21.30 27.37 7.19
C ALA A 187 21.33 28.40 6.04
N ARG A 188 20.38 28.35 5.10
CA ARG A 188 20.25 29.31 3.99
C ARG A 188 19.27 30.45 4.28
N PHE A 189 18.67 30.47 5.47
CA PHE A 189 17.76 31.49 5.98
C PHE A 189 18.23 32.01 7.33
#